data_AF-A0A950T9Z5-F1
#
_entry.id   AF-A0A950T9Z5-F1
#
_cell.length_a   1.000
_cell.length_b   1.000
_cell.length_c   1.000
_cell.angle_alpha   90.00
_cell.angle_beta   90.00
_cell.angle_gamma   90.00
#
_symmetry.space_group_name_H-M   'P 1'
#
loop_
_entity.id
_entity.type
_entity.pdbx_description
1 polymer ?
#
loop_
_entity_poly.entity_id
_entity_poly.type
_entity_poly.pdbx_seq_one_letter_code
_entity_poly.pdbx_strand_id
1 'polypeptide(L)'
;MKADVPAIERDLSGKYRRAALRERIGSAAEFIVIPALALVVALVMFGIFVALFGKNPLDLYFYMYQGAFGTWFSWQNTLTRAAPLILTALCTALPAQLGMVIIGGEGALLMGALAATSAALALPDAPPVAVGIAMATAGMIAGGLWIALSGVLRQYRGVNETISSLLLVYIALAILNHLVEGPMRDPTSLNKPSTREIGAANMIGTIPGTDVHWGFAFGIIAAVLSYVLIYHTVFGFAAR
;
A
#
# COMPACT_ATOMS: atom_id res chain seq x y z
N MET A 1 -28.17 -34.56 -44.98
CA MET A 1 -28.66 -33.25 -45.41
C MET A 1 -27.91 -32.18 -44.60
N LYS A 2 -26.78 -31.68 -45.13
CA LYS A 2 -26.03 -30.58 -44.52
C LYS A 2 -26.84 -29.31 -44.75
N ALA A 3 -27.34 -28.71 -43.68
CA ALA A 3 -28.00 -27.42 -43.77
C ALA A 3 -26.96 -26.38 -44.21
N ASP A 4 -27.10 -25.88 -45.44
CA ASP A 4 -26.36 -24.72 -45.92
C ASP A 4 -26.86 -23.51 -45.13
N VAL A 5 -26.04 -23.05 -44.17
CA VAL A 5 -26.31 -21.82 -43.44
C VAL A 5 -26.31 -20.68 -44.46
N PRO A 6 -27.42 -19.94 -44.64
CA PRO A 6 -27.55 -18.96 -45.70
C PRO A 6 -26.48 -17.86 -45.56
N ALA A 7 -25.92 -17.42 -46.69
CA ALA A 7 -24.80 -16.47 -46.76
C ALA A 7 -25.02 -15.16 -45.96
N ILE A 8 -26.28 -14.78 -45.76
CA ILE A 8 -26.72 -13.60 -44.99
C ILE A 8 -26.38 -13.76 -43.49
N GLU A 9 -26.52 -14.96 -42.93
CA GLU A 9 -26.27 -15.24 -41.50
C GLU A 9 -24.76 -15.22 -41.19
N ARG A 10 -23.93 -15.63 -42.16
CA ARG A 10 -22.46 -15.52 -42.09
C ARG A 10 -21.96 -14.07 -42.15
N ASP A 11 -22.57 -13.21 -42.98
CA ASP A 11 -22.21 -11.79 -43.08
C ASP A 11 -22.61 -10.99 -41.83
N LEU A 12 -23.81 -11.25 -41.29
CA LEU A 12 -24.26 -10.68 -40.02
C LEU A 12 -23.34 -11.09 -38.87
N SER A 13 -23.00 -12.38 -38.74
CA SER A 13 -22.06 -12.88 -37.74
C SER A 13 -20.68 -12.20 -37.82
N GLY A 14 -20.17 -11.98 -39.04
CA GLY A 14 -18.91 -11.28 -39.28
C GLY A 14 -18.94 -9.80 -38.85
N LYS A 15 -20.04 -9.09 -39.14
CA LYS A 15 -20.23 -7.68 -38.73
C LYS A 15 -20.38 -7.53 -37.22
N TYR A 16 -21.20 -8.37 -36.58
CA TYR A 16 -21.33 -8.39 -35.11
C TYR A 16 -20.02 -8.71 -34.41
N ARG A 17 -19.26 -9.69 -34.92
CA ARG A 17 -17.95 -10.07 -34.36
C ARG A 17 -16.90 -8.96 -34.51
N ARG A 18 -16.92 -8.21 -35.62
CA ARG A 18 -16.05 -7.04 -35.83
C ARG A 18 -16.45 -5.84 -34.96
N ALA A 19 -17.75 -5.61 -34.76
CA ALA A 19 -18.26 -4.57 -33.86
C ALA A 19 -17.86 -4.88 -32.40
N ALA A 20 -18.09 -6.10 -31.93
CA ALA A 20 -17.70 -6.54 -30.60
C ALA A 20 -16.18 -6.51 -30.37
N LEU A 21 -15.37 -6.83 -31.39
CA LEU A 21 -13.92 -6.71 -31.32
C LEU A 21 -13.47 -5.25 -31.21
N ARG A 22 -14.08 -4.35 -31.99
CA ARG A 22 -13.79 -2.90 -31.96
C ARG A 22 -14.20 -2.26 -30.64
N GLU A 23 -15.30 -2.70 -30.05
CA GLU A 23 -15.78 -2.23 -28.75
C GLU A 23 -14.89 -2.72 -27.60
N ARG A 24 -14.45 -3.99 -27.64
CA ARG A 24 -13.44 -4.53 -26.71
C ARG A 24 -12.08 -3.85 -26.84
N ILE A 25 -11.61 -3.60 -28.06
CA ILE A 25 -10.35 -2.88 -28.30
C ILE A 25 -10.47 -1.41 -27.88
N GLY A 26 -11.62 -0.76 -28.14
CA GLY A 26 -11.88 0.61 -27.72
C GLY A 26 -11.86 0.74 -26.20
N SER A 27 -12.56 -0.14 -25.49
CA SER A 27 -12.56 -0.18 -24.02
C SER A 27 -11.18 -0.51 -23.44
N ALA A 28 -10.46 -1.48 -24.01
CA ALA A 28 -9.10 -1.82 -23.57
C ALA A 28 -8.10 -0.68 -23.83
N ALA A 29 -8.23 0.02 -24.96
CA ALA A 29 -7.42 1.18 -25.27
C ALA A 29 -7.72 2.34 -24.30
N GLU A 30 -8.98 2.56 -23.95
CA GLU A 30 -9.38 3.58 -22.97
C GLU A 30 -8.74 3.33 -21.59
N PHE A 31 -8.70 2.06 -21.14
CA PHE A 31 -8.05 1.65 -19.89
C PHE A 31 -6.54 1.90 -19.85
N ILE A 32 -5.85 1.98 -20.99
CA ILE A 32 -4.40 2.19 -21.05
C ILE A 32 -4.07 3.64 -21.39
N VAL A 33 -4.77 4.21 -22.37
CA VAL A 33 -4.51 5.56 -22.89
C VAL A 33 -4.83 6.61 -21.85
N ILE A 34 -5.94 6.49 -21.10
CA ILE A 34 -6.31 7.49 -20.10
C ILE A 34 -5.24 7.57 -18.99
N PRO A 35 -4.84 6.48 -18.31
CA PRO A 35 -3.79 6.55 -17.30
C PRO A 35 -2.43 6.96 -17.87
N ALA A 36 -2.07 6.51 -19.08
CA ALA A 36 -0.82 6.89 -19.72
C ALA A 36 -0.77 8.40 -20.02
N LEU A 37 -1.87 8.96 -20.53
CA LEU A 37 -1.96 10.39 -20.79
C LEU A 37 -1.98 11.19 -19.49
N ALA A 38 -2.68 10.72 -18.46
CA ALA A 38 -2.64 11.31 -17.13
C ALA A 38 -1.21 11.32 -16.54
N LEU A 39 -0.45 10.24 -16.72
CA LEU A 39 0.96 10.15 -16.32
C LEU A 39 1.82 11.17 -17.07
N VAL A 40 1.67 11.27 -18.39
CA VAL A 40 2.42 12.24 -19.21
C VAL A 40 2.10 13.66 -18.79
N VAL A 41 0.81 14.00 -18.60
CA VAL A 41 0.38 15.32 -18.13
C VAL A 41 0.95 15.62 -16.75
N ALA A 42 0.90 14.66 -15.82
CA ALA A 42 1.47 14.81 -14.48
C ALA A 42 3.00 15.06 -14.54
N LEU A 43 3.72 14.30 -15.36
CA LEU A 43 5.15 14.52 -15.58
C LEU A 43 5.39 15.92 -16.12
N VAL A 44 4.70 16.34 -17.20
CA VAL A 44 4.85 17.68 -17.78
C VAL A 44 4.56 18.78 -16.76
N MET A 45 3.46 18.68 -16.01
CA MET A 45 3.11 19.68 -14.98
C MET A 45 4.17 19.76 -13.88
N PHE A 46 4.65 18.61 -13.39
CA PHE A 46 5.71 18.57 -12.39
C PHE A 46 7.04 19.10 -12.96
N GLY A 47 7.30 18.86 -14.24
CA GLY A 47 8.49 19.39 -14.92
C GLY A 47 8.44 20.90 -15.06
N ILE A 48 7.28 21.46 -15.43
CA ILE A 48 7.07 22.92 -15.44
C ILE A 48 7.35 23.48 -14.04
N PHE A 49 6.82 22.86 -12.98
CA PHE A 49 7.11 23.26 -11.61
C PHE A 49 8.61 23.28 -11.31
N VAL A 50 9.36 22.25 -11.67
CA VAL A 50 10.81 22.17 -11.46
C VAL A 50 11.56 23.25 -12.26
N ALA A 51 11.13 23.51 -13.49
CA ALA A 51 11.69 24.57 -14.33
C ALA A 51 11.46 25.96 -13.73
N LEU A 52 10.32 26.21 -13.07
CA LEU A 52 10.05 27.48 -12.38
C LEU A 52 11.02 27.73 -11.21
N PHE A 53 11.59 26.67 -10.61
CA PHE A 53 12.65 26.77 -9.60
C PHE A 53 14.06 26.84 -10.20
N GLY A 54 14.19 27.01 -11.52
CA GLY A 54 15.47 27.15 -12.21
C GLY A 54 16.27 25.85 -12.30
N LYS A 55 15.62 24.69 -12.12
CA LYS A 55 16.24 23.36 -12.28
C LYS A 55 15.77 22.71 -13.57
N ASN A 56 16.63 21.92 -14.20
CA ASN A 56 16.26 21.17 -15.39
C ASN A 56 15.38 19.97 -15.01
N PRO A 57 14.14 19.86 -15.53
CA PRO A 57 13.24 18.75 -15.25
C PRO A 57 13.78 17.39 -15.71
N LEU A 58 14.49 17.36 -16.84
CA LEU A 58 15.03 16.13 -17.40
C LEU A 58 16.09 15.51 -16.48
N ASP A 59 16.93 16.35 -15.86
CA ASP A 59 17.92 15.91 -14.89
C ASP A 59 17.24 15.31 -13.66
N LEU A 60 16.15 15.94 -13.17
CA LEU A 60 15.37 15.38 -12.07
C LEU A 60 14.81 14.01 -12.39
N TYR A 61 14.20 13.82 -13.56
CA TYR A 61 13.67 12.52 -13.96
C TYR A 61 14.77 11.48 -14.11
N PHE A 62 15.93 11.88 -14.64
CA PHE A 62 17.10 11.02 -14.73
C PHE A 62 17.58 10.58 -13.34
N TYR A 63 17.67 11.50 -12.37
CA TYR A 63 18.04 11.17 -11.00
C TYR A 63 16.99 10.31 -10.29
N MET A 64 15.70 10.55 -10.53
CA MET A 64 14.63 9.68 -10.01
C MET A 64 14.78 8.25 -10.55
N TYR A 65 15.02 8.11 -11.86
CA TYR A 65 15.25 6.82 -12.49
C TYR A 65 16.52 6.15 -11.95
N GLN A 66 17.62 6.87 -11.85
CA GLN A 66 18.88 6.34 -11.34
C GLN A 66 18.79 5.93 -9.87
N GLY A 67 18.10 6.74 -9.05
CA GLY A 67 17.88 6.49 -7.64
C GLY A 67 16.97 5.29 -7.37
N ALA A 68 16.00 5.02 -8.24
CA ALA A 68 15.08 3.89 -8.10
C ALA A 68 15.60 2.60 -8.78
N PHE A 69 16.16 2.71 -9.98
CA PHE A 69 16.43 1.59 -10.89
C PHE A 69 17.85 1.54 -11.46
N GLY A 70 18.68 2.56 -11.19
CA GLY A 70 19.98 2.71 -11.86
C GLY A 70 21.04 1.68 -11.48
N THR A 71 20.95 1.08 -10.29
CA THR A 71 21.88 0.04 -9.83
C THR A 71 21.13 -1.08 -9.12
N TRP A 72 21.77 -2.24 -8.95
CA TRP A 72 21.20 -3.33 -8.15
C TRP A 72 20.91 -2.90 -6.70
N PHE A 73 21.75 -2.02 -6.14
CA PHE A 73 21.51 -1.42 -4.83
C PHE A 73 20.26 -0.52 -4.82
N SER A 74 20.07 0.32 -5.83
CA SER A 74 18.88 1.17 -6.00
C SER A 74 17.60 0.34 -6.04
N TRP A 75 17.63 -0.77 -6.78
CA TRP A 75 16.51 -1.72 -6.86
C TRP A 75 16.15 -2.32 -5.50
N GLN A 76 17.16 -2.78 -4.76
CA GLN A 76 16.94 -3.36 -3.43
C GLN A 76 16.38 -2.33 -2.45
N ASN A 77 16.91 -1.12 -2.41
CA ASN A 77 16.38 -0.03 -1.58
C ASN A 77 14.92 0.32 -1.96
N THR A 78 14.59 0.30 -3.26
CA THR A 78 13.21 0.49 -3.74
C THR A 78 12.28 -0.62 -3.22
N LEU A 79 12.70 -1.88 -3.31
CA LEU A 79 11.91 -3.03 -2.82
C LEU A 79 11.75 -3.02 -1.29
N THR A 80 12.79 -2.65 -0.55
CA THR A 80 12.74 -2.47 0.90
C THR A 80 11.71 -1.41 1.28
N ARG A 81 11.66 -0.29 0.56
CA ARG A 81 10.63 0.77 0.78
C ARG A 81 9.24 0.35 0.34
N ALA A 82 9.13 -0.51 -0.68
CA ALA A 82 7.85 -1.02 -1.16
C ALA A 82 7.16 -1.93 -0.13
N ALA A 83 7.91 -2.62 0.72
CA ALA A 83 7.38 -3.58 1.68
C ALA A 83 6.27 -3.03 2.61
N PRO A 84 6.50 -1.95 3.39
CA PRO A 84 5.43 -1.35 4.19
C PRO A 84 4.31 -0.76 3.31
N LEU A 85 4.65 -0.21 2.13
CA LEU A 85 3.68 0.40 1.23
C LEU A 85 2.66 -0.61 0.69
N ILE A 86 3.06 -1.86 0.42
CA ILE A 86 2.13 -2.92 0.00
C ILE A 86 1.09 -3.18 1.09
N LEU A 87 1.52 -3.32 2.35
CA LEU A 87 0.61 -3.57 3.48
C LEU A 87 -0.33 -2.36 3.71
N THR A 88 0.19 -1.14 3.64
CA THR A 88 -0.62 0.07 3.74
C THR A 88 -1.58 0.21 2.56
N ALA A 89 -1.19 -0.18 1.35
CA ALA A 89 -2.08 -0.19 0.19
C ALA A 89 -3.24 -1.18 0.36
N LEU A 90 -2.99 -2.37 0.95
CA LEU A 90 -4.05 -3.33 1.26
C LEU A 90 -5.09 -2.78 2.24
N CYS A 91 -4.67 -1.91 3.17
CA CYS A 91 -5.57 -1.22 4.09
C CYS A 91 -6.63 -0.37 3.37
N THR A 92 -6.33 0.15 2.18
CA THR A 92 -7.28 0.90 1.34
C THR A 92 -7.94 0.00 0.29
N ALA A 93 -7.17 -0.92 -0.31
CA ALA A 93 -7.66 -1.77 -1.39
C ALA A 93 -8.77 -2.72 -0.93
N LEU A 94 -8.68 -3.28 0.27
CA LEU A 94 -9.71 -4.19 0.81
C LEU A 94 -11.06 -3.49 1.06
N PRO A 95 -11.13 -2.36 1.80
CA PRO A 95 -12.38 -1.58 1.94
C PRO A 95 -12.96 -1.10 0.61
N ALA A 96 -12.11 -0.74 -0.37
CA ALA A 96 -12.56 -0.26 -1.67
C ALA A 96 -13.40 -1.32 -2.41
N GLN A 97 -13.12 -2.61 -2.21
CA GLN A 97 -13.94 -3.70 -2.77
C GLN A 97 -15.35 -3.72 -2.19
N LEU A 98 -15.54 -3.17 -1.00
CA LEU A 98 -16.81 -3.12 -0.25
C LEU A 98 -17.53 -1.78 -0.41
N GLY A 99 -17.09 -0.94 -1.37
CA GLY A 99 -17.64 0.40 -1.60
C GLY A 99 -17.22 1.44 -0.55
N MET A 100 -16.22 1.16 0.29
CA MET A 100 -15.69 2.10 1.27
C MET A 100 -14.40 2.75 0.78
N VAL A 101 -14.34 4.07 0.83
CA VAL A 101 -13.14 4.83 0.43
C VAL A 101 -12.38 5.27 1.68
N ILE A 102 -11.43 4.43 2.12
CA ILE A 102 -10.53 4.71 3.23
C ILE A 102 -9.19 5.19 2.68
N ILE A 103 -8.75 6.39 3.09
CA ILE A 103 -7.45 6.95 2.69
C ILE A 103 -6.45 7.03 3.86
N GLY A 104 -6.93 6.85 5.09
CA GLY A 104 -6.12 6.94 6.31
C GLY A 104 -5.29 5.71 6.70
N GLY A 105 -4.89 4.87 5.74
CA GLY A 105 -4.12 3.64 6.02
C GLY A 105 -2.78 3.89 6.73
N GLU A 106 -2.19 5.07 6.52
CA GLU A 106 -0.96 5.49 7.21
C GLU A 106 -1.15 5.53 8.73
N GLY A 107 -2.31 5.94 9.22
CA GLY A 107 -2.59 5.97 10.67
C GLY A 107 -2.49 4.58 11.31
N ALA A 108 -2.93 3.54 10.59
CA ALA A 108 -2.81 2.16 11.04
C ALA A 108 -1.36 1.69 11.08
N LEU A 109 -0.55 2.10 10.10
CA LEU A 109 0.88 1.83 10.09
C LEU A 109 1.57 2.46 11.30
N LEU A 110 1.26 3.73 11.61
CA LEU A 110 1.86 4.45 12.73
C LEU A 110 1.49 3.82 14.07
N MET A 111 0.20 3.56 14.30
CA MET A 111 -0.27 2.95 15.54
C MET A 111 0.20 1.51 15.68
N GLY A 112 0.26 0.77 14.58
CA GLY A 112 0.84 -0.57 14.54
C GLY A 112 2.33 -0.56 14.88
N ALA A 113 3.11 0.38 14.33
CA ALA A 113 4.53 0.51 14.62
C ALA A 113 4.80 0.89 16.08
N LEU A 114 4.00 1.79 16.66
CA LEU A 114 4.07 2.14 18.08
C LEU A 114 3.79 0.93 18.97
N ALA A 115 2.72 0.18 18.68
CA ALA A 115 2.36 -1.01 19.46
C ALA A 115 3.39 -2.14 19.32
N ALA A 116 3.94 -2.34 18.12
CA ALA A 116 5.03 -3.29 17.92
C ALA A 116 6.27 -2.88 18.72
N THR A 117 6.65 -1.59 18.67
CA THR A 117 7.80 -1.08 19.41
C THR A 117 7.59 -1.20 20.92
N SER A 118 6.41 -0.87 21.44
CA SER A 118 6.13 -1.00 22.87
C SER A 118 6.14 -2.45 23.34
N ALA A 119 5.62 -3.39 22.54
CA ALA A 119 5.67 -4.82 22.83
C ALA A 119 7.12 -5.33 22.90
N ALA A 120 7.98 -4.87 21.99
CA ALA A 120 9.37 -5.27 21.98
C ALA A 120 10.15 -4.71 23.17
N LEU A 121 9.93 -3.44 23.52
CA LEU A 121 10.57 -2.80 24.67
C LEU A 121 10.08 -3.36 26.02
N ALA A 122 8.88 -3.96 26.04
CA ALA A 122 8.35 -4.64 27.24
C ALA A 122 8.94 -6.04 27.46
N LEU A 123 9.63 -6.62 26.46
CA LEU A 123 10.15 -7.99 26.47
C LEU A 123 11.66 -8.04 26.14
N PRO A 124 12.54 -7.31 26.87
CA PRO A 124 13.95 -7.17 26.50
C PRO A 124 14.74 -8.49 26.57
N ASP A 125 14.40 -9.37 27.52
CA ASP A 125 15.12 -10.63 27.75
C ASP A 125 14.45 -11.86 27.11
N ALA A 126 13.35 -11.65 26.36
CA ALA A 126 12.63 -12.74 25.73
C ALA A 126 13.35 -13.24 24.46
N PRO A 127 13.17 -14.52 24.06
CA PRO A 127 13.71 -15.02 22.82
C PRO A 127 13.21 -14.21 21.61
N PRO A 128 14.04 -13.95 20.58
CA PRO A 128 13.67 -13.10 19.44
C PRO A 128 12.39 -13.53 18.72
N VAL A 129 12.11 -14.83 18.66
CA VAL A 129 10.87 -15.37 18.07
C VAL A 129 9.64 -14.93 18.87
N ALA A 130 9.72 -14.97 20.20
CA ALA A 130 8.62 -14.54 21.07
C ALA A 130 8.39 -13.03 20.96
N VAL A 131 9.48 -12.25 20.90
CA VAL A 131 9.42 -10.80 20.66
C VAL A 131 8.78 -10.50 19.31
N GLY A 132 9.23 -11.16 18.23
CA GLY A 132 8.67 -10.98 16.88
C GLY A 132 7.17 -11.30 16.79
N ILE A 133 6.72 -12.37 17.45
CA ILE A 133 5.29 -12.72 17.53
C ILE A 133 4.52 -11.65 18.33
N ALA A 134 5.05 -11.19 19.46
CA ALA A 134 4.43 -10.14 20.25
C ALA A 134 4.32 -8.82 19.46
N MET A 135 5.37 -8.44 18.74
CA MET A 135 5.39 -7.26 17.86
C MET A 135 4.34 -7.38 16.75
N ALA A 136 4.29 -8.52 16.05
CA ALA A 136 3.35 -8.74 14.97
C ALA A 136 1.89 -8.70 15.45
N THR A 137 1.60 -9.38 16.57
CA THR A 137 0.25 -9.42 17.13
C THR A 137 -0.18 -8.04 17.68
N ALA A 138 0.68 -7.35 18.43
CA ALA A 138 0.41 -6.00 18.92
C ALA A 138 0.18 -5.02 17.76
N GLY A 139 1.02 -5.07 16.73
CA GLY A 139 0.89 -4.23 15.53
C GLY A 139 -0.40 -4.50 14.76
N MET A 140 -0.75 -5.77 14.53
CA MET A 140 -2.00 -6.16 13.86
C MET A 140 -3.24 -5.70 14.64
N ILE A 141 -3.24 -5.88 15.97
CA ILE A 141 -4.36 -5.47 16.82
C ILE A 141 -4.50 -3.95 16.81
N ALA A 142 -3.42 -3.22 17.07
CA ALA A 142 -3.47 -1.76 17.14
C ALA A 142 -3.85 -1.13 15.79
N GLY A 143 -3.22 -1.58 14.69
CA GLY A 143 -3.56 -1.11 13.35
C GLY A 143 -4.98 -1.48 12.93
N GLY A 144 -5.41 -2.70 13.22
CA GLY A 144 -6.78 -3.16 12.93
C GLY A 144 -7.84 -2.37 13.70
N LEU A 145 -7.61 -2.15 15.01
CA LEU A 145 -8.49 -1.31 15.84
C LEU A 145 -8.53 0.14 15.33
N TRP A 146 -7.40 0.66 14.84
CA TRP A 146 -7.34 2.03 14.30
C TRP A 146 -8.22 2.21 13.06
N ILE A 147 -8.20 1.26 12.13
CA ILE A 147 -9.05 1.31 10.94
C ILE A 147 -10.50 0.99 11.29
N ALA A 148 -10.72 0.04 12.21
CA ALA A 148 -12.04 -0.26 12.74
C ALA A 148 -12.70 1.00 13.34
N LEU A 149 -11.93 1.87 14.01
CA LEU A 149 -12.44 3.14 14.53
C LEU A 149 -13.03 4.01 13.42
N SER A 150 -12.37 4.11 12.26
CA SER A 150 -12.92 4.83 11.10
C SER A 150 -14.22 4.21 10.60
N GLY A 151 -14.29 2.88 10.53
CA GLY A 151 -15.50 2.15 10.13
C GLY A 151 -16.66 2.28 11.14
N VAL A 152 -16.35 2.30 12.44
CA VAL A 152 -17.32 2.50 13.53
C VAL A 152 -17.92 3.91 13.45
N LEU A 153 -17.09 4.93 13.19
CA LEU A 153 -17.58 6.31 13.01
C LEU A 153 -18.55 6.42 11.82
N ARG A 154 -18.27 5.72 10.73
CA ARG A 154 -19.20 5.62 9.59
C ARG A 154 -20.49 4.93 9.99
N GLN A 155 -20.41 3.74 10.60
CA GLN A 155 -21.57 2.91 10.89
C GLN A 155 -22.52 3.53 11.93
N TYR A 156 -21.98 4.09 13.01
CA TYR A 156 -22.79 4.58 14.13
C TYR A 156 -23.06 6.08 14.09
N ARG A 157 -22.21 6.87 13.44
CA ARG A 157 -22.35 8.33 13.38
C ARG A 157 -22.59 8.88 11.99
N GLY A 158 -22.62 8.02 10.96
CA GLY A 158 -22.83 8.46 9.57
C GLY A 158 -21.73 9.39 9.05
N VAL A 159 -20.54 9.38 9.67
CA VAL A 159 -19.42 10.21 9.22
C VAL A 159 -18.82 9.60 7.95
N ASN A 160 -18.54 10.44 6.96
CA ASN A 160 -17.86 10.02 5.74
C ASN A 160 -16.50 9.37 6.08
N GLU A 161 -16.33 8.11 5.70
CA GLU A 161 -15.14 7.30 5.97
C GLU A 161 -13.85 7.88 5.39
N THR A 162 -13.93 8.61 4.28
CA THR A 162 -12.79 9.28 3.68
C THR A 162 -12.31 10.42 4.57
N ILE A 163 -13.23 11.24 5.08
CA ILE A 163 -12.91 12.36 5.97
C ILE A 163 -12.43 11.84 7.33
N SER A 164 -13.14 10.89 7.94
CA SER A 164 -12.76 10.37 9.26
C SER A 164 -11.41 9.67 9.22
N SER A 165 -11.14 8.82 8.22
CA SER A 165 -9.85 8.14 8.12
C SER A 165 -8.69 9.12 7.91
N LEU A 166 -8.86 10.18 7.10
CA LEU A 166 -7.85 11.22 6.93
C LEU A 166 -7.57 11.96 8.24
N LEU A 167 -8.62 12.36 8.97
CA LEU A 167 -8.47 13.07 10.24
C LEU A 167 -7.78 12.20 11.30
N LEU A 168 -8.09 10.90 11.32
CA LEU A 168 -7.45 9.94 12.22
C LEU A 168 -5.95 9.78 11.95
N VAL A 169 -5.46 9.98 10.71
CA VAL A 169 -3.99 9.97 10.46
C VAL A 169 -3.29 11.05 11.28
N TYR A 170 -3.84 12.27 11.31
CA TYR A 170 -3.24 13.35 12.08
C TYR A 170 -3.24 13.06 13.59
N ILE A 171 -4.27 12.41 14.10
CA ILE A 171 -4.32 11.97 15.50
C ILE A 171 -3.25 10.89 15.74
N ALA A 172 -3.09 9.92 14.85
CA ALA A 172 -2.05 8.91 14.96
C ALA A 172 -0.64 9.52 14.98
N LEU A 173 -0.38 10.49 14.10
CA LEU A 173 0.86 11.25 14.07
C LEU A 173 1.11 12.02 15.37
N ALA A 174 0.08 12.68 15.91
CA ALA A 174 0.18 13.40 17.18
C ALA A 174 0.48 12.45 18.36
N ILE A 175 -0.18 11.29 18.41
CA ILE A 175 0.08 10.25 19.41
C ILE A 175 1.51 9.73 19.27
N LEU A 176 1.95 9.43 18.05
CA LEU A 176 3.31 8.97 17.79
C LEU A 176 4.35 9.97 18.28
N ASN A 177 4.22 11.23 17.89
CA ASN A 177 5.16 12.27 18.30
C ASN A 177 5.14 12.44 19.82
N HIS A 178 3.97 12.49 20.45
CA HIS A 178 3.87 12.62 21.91
C HIS A 178 4.57 11.48 22.65
N LEU A 179 4.42 10.23 22.19
CA LEU A 179 5.03 9.08 22.83
C LEU A 179 6.53 8.99 22.57
N VAL A 180 6.97 9.20 21.33
CA VAL A 180 8.38 9.09 20.92
C VAL A 180 9.22 10.25 21.47
N GLU A 181 8.66 11.46 21.55
CA GLU A 181 9.35 12.62 22.12
C GLU A 181 9.27 12.67 23.64
N GLY A 182 8.25 12.03 24.24
CA GLY A 182 8.02 11.97 25.67
C GLY A 182 8.39 10.60 26.28
N PRO A 183 7.43 9.79 26.75
CA PRO A 183 7.69 8.59 27.56
C PRO A 183 8.62 7.54 26.97
N MET A 184 8.60 7.34 25.65
CA MET A 184 9.39 6.32 24.97
C MET A 184 10.76 6.83 24.52
N ARG A 185 11.05 8.11 24.71
CA ARG A 185 12.29 8.75 24.26
C ARG A 185 13.51 8.04 24.83
N ASP A 186 14.47 7.73 23.96
CA ASP A 186 15.79 7.30 24.37
C ASP A 186 16.59 8.49 24.95
N PRO A 187 17.01 8.44 26.22
CA PRO A 187 17.84 9.49 26.82
C PRO A 187 19.22 9.63 26.14
N THR A 188 19.69 8.59 25.47
CA THR A 188 21.01 8.56 24.81
C THR A 188 20.97 9.22 23.42
N SER A 189 19.79 9.35 22.82
CA SER A 189 19.62 10.02 21.54
C SER A 189 19.47 11.54 21.73
N LEU A 190 20.61 12.25 21.63
CA LEU A 190 20.68 13.70 21.86
C LEU A 190 20.22 14.51 20.64
N ASN A 191 20.44 14.01 19.43
CA ASN A 191 20.27 14.79 18.20
C ASN A 191 18.89 14.66 17.54
N LYS A 192 18.14 13.58 17.83
CA LYS A 192 16.80 13.32 17.25
C LYS A 192 15.93 12.54 18.25
N PRO A 193 14.69 12.97 18.51
CA PRO A 193 13.77 12.15 19.29
C PRO A 193 13.55 10.80 18.61
N SER A 194 13.89 9.72 19.31
CA SER A 194 13.70 8.35 18.87
C SER A 194 13.39 7.49 20.08
N THR A 195 12.72 6.36 19.86
CA THR A 195 12.58 5.35 20.91
C THR A 195 13.93 4.68 21.18
N ARG A 196 14.01 3.95 22.29
CA ARG A 196 15.12 3.01 22.50
C ARG A 196 15.18 1.99 21.36
N GLU A 197 16.39 1.54 21.06
CA GLU A 197 16.61 0.50 20.06
C GLU A 197 16.01 -0.83 20.52
N ILE A 198 15.38 -1.54 19.59
CA ILE A 198 14.74 -2.84 19.84
C ILE A 198 15.77 -3.99 19.84
N GLY A 199 16.99 -3.72 19.35
CA GLY A 199 18.10 -4.67 19.25
C GLY A 199 18.14 -5.43 17.92
N ALA A 200 19.35 -5.67 17.40
CA ALA A 200 19.56 -6.28 16.09
C ALA A 200 18.96 -7.69 15.96
N ALA A 201 18.91 -8.45 17.06
CA ALA A 201 18.34 -9.80 17.08
C ALA A 201 16.81 -9.81 16.81
N ASN A 202 16.12 -8.71 17.11
CA ASN A 202 14.68 -8.56 16.96
C ASN A 202 14.29 -7.93 15.61
N MET A 203 15.27 -7.56 14.79
CA MET A 203 15.01 -7.03 13.44
C MET A 203 14.62 -8.16 12.49
N ILE A 204 13.72 -7.84 11.55
CA ILE A 204 13.41 -8.73 10.44
C ILE A 204 14.67 -8.87 9.58
N GLY A 205 15.16 -10.10 9.41
CA GLY A 205 16.34 -10.39 8.61
C GLY A 205 16.17 -10.06 7.12
N THR A 206 17.27 -10.06 6.39
CA THR A 206 17.28 -9.90 4.94
C THR A 206 17.09 -11.23 4.20
N ILE A 207 16.58 -11.15 2.97
CA ILE A 207 16.45 -12.29 2.07
C ILE A 207 17.87 -12.67 1.60
N PRO A 208 18.28 -13.95 1.73
CA PRO A 208 19.63 -14.39 1.36
C PRO A 208 20.04 -13.92 -0.04
N GLY A 209 21.21 -13.27 -0.14
CA GLY A 209 21.74 -12.72 -1.40
C GLY A 209 21.21 -11.33 -1.76
N THR A 210 20.43 -10.69 -0.89
CA THR A 210 19.94 -9.32 -1.08
C THR A 210 19.91 -8.53 0.24
N ASP A 211 19.83 -7.20 0.14
CA ASP A 211 19.59 -6.24 1.22
C ASP A 211 18.10 -6.01 1.50
N VAL A 212 17.21 -6.78 0.85
CA VAL A 212 15.76 -6.66 1.01
C VAL A 212 15.30 -7.45 2.22
N HIS A 213 14.56 -6.83 3.13
CA HIS A 213 14.07 -7.51 4.33
C HIS A 213 12.85 -8.41 4.04
N TRP A 214 12.65 -9.46 4.85
CA TRP A 214 11.53 -10.40 4.70
C TRP A 214 10.14 -9.76 4.76
N GLY A 215 10.02 -8.55 5.31
CA GLY A 215 8.79 -7.74 5.24
C GLY A 215 8.21 -7.59 3.82
N PHE A 216 9.06 -7.56 2.78
CA PHE A 216 8.58 -7.52 1.39
C PHE A 216 7.81 -8.78 1.01
N ALA A 217 8.35 -9.95 1.35
CA ALA A 217 7.69 -11.23 1.11
C ALA A 217 6.38 -11.35 1.89
N PHE A 218 6.34 -10.90 3.15
CA PHE A 218 5.10 -10.84 3.93
C PHE A 218 4.04 -9.94 3.28
N GLY A 219 4.45 -8.79 2.73
CA GLY A 219 3.56 -7.91 1.97
C GLY A 219 2.95 -8.59 0.74
N ILE A 220 3.77 -9.28 -0.06
CA ILE A 220 3.30 -10.05 -1.22
C ILE A 220 2.34 -11.16 -0.79
N ILE A 221 2.72 -11.94 0.23
CA ILE A 221 1.89 -13.03 0.73
C ILE A 221 0.54 -12.49 1.20
N ALA A 222 0.52 -11.41 1.98
CA ALA A 222 -0.70 -10.76 2.43
C ALA A 222 -1.56 -10.28 1.25
N ALA A 223 -0.94 -9.74 0.19
CA ALA A 223 -1.67 -9.31 -1.01
C ALA A 223 -2.29 -10.49 -1.76
N VAL A 224 -1.56 -11.59 -1.94
CA VAL A 224 -2.06 -12.82 -2.58
C VAL A 224 -3.18 -13.45 -1.74
N LEU A 225 -3.00 -13.55 -0.42
CA LEU A 225 -4.03 -14.05 0.48
C LEU A 225 -5.29 -13.17 0.44
N SER A 226 -5.13 -11.85 0.43
CA SER A 226 -6.24 -10.89 0.28
C SER A 226 -6.98 -11.06 -1.03
N TYR A 227 -6.25 -11.25 -2.14
CA TYR A 227 -6.83 -11.53 -3.44
C TYR A 227 -7.66 -12.82 -3.43
N VAL A 228 -7.10 -13.91 -2.90
CA VAL A 228 -7.82 -15.19 -2.76
C VAL A 228 -9.05 -15.03 -1.87
N LEU A 229 -8.92 -14.36 -0.72
CA LEU A 229 -10.02 -14.11 0.19
C LEU A 229 -11.17 -13.38 -0.51
N ILE A 230 -10.87 -12.29 -1.22
CA ILE A 230 -11.89 -11.45 -1.84
C ILE A 230 -12.52 -12.14 -3.06
N TYR A 231 -11.73 -12.72 -3.96
CA TYR A 231 -12.24 -13.22 -5.25
C TYR A 231 -12.62 -14.70 -5.26
N HIS A 232 -12.07 -15.51 -4.35
CA HIS A 232 -12.20 -16.96 -4.38
C HIS A 232 -12.88 -17.56 -3.13
N THR A 233 -13.45 -16.75 -2.24
CA THR A 233 -14.20 -17.25 -1.06
C THR A 233 -15.64 -16.76 -1.03
N VAL A 234 -16.50 -17.53 -0.34
CA VAL A 234 -17.90 -17.17 -0.09
C VAL A 234 -18.00 -15.89 0.76
N PHE A 235 -17.07 -15.70 1.70
CA PHE A 235 -17.01 -14.47 2.50
C PHE A 235 -16.78 -13.25 1.60
N GLY A 236 -15.79 -13.32 0.70
CA GLY A 236 -15.52 -12.24 -0.24
C GLY A 236 -16.69 -11.98 -1.20
N PHE A 237 -17.41 -13.02 -1.62
CA PHE A 237 -18.63 -12.86 -2.42
C PHE A 237 -19.78 -12.22 -1.63
N ALA A 238 -19.97 -12.59 -0.36
CA ALA A 238 -21.02 -12.03 0.49
C ALA A 238 -20.73 -10.59 0.95
N ALA A 239 -19.46 -10.19 0.97
CA ALA A 239 -19.04 -8.88 1.44
C ALA A 239 -19.13 -7.77 0.37
N ARG A 240 -18.98 -8.11 -0.92
CA ARG A 240 -19.10 -7.16 -2.05
C ARG A 240 -20.54 -7.01 -2.51
#